data_AF-A0AAW9J174-F1
#
_entry.id   AF-A0AAW9J174-F1
#
_cell.length_a   1.000
_cell.length_b   1.000
_cell.length_c   1.000
_cell.angle_alpha   90.00
_cell.angle_beta   90.00
_cell.angle_gamma   90.00
#
_symmetry.space_group_name_H-M   'P 1'
#
loop_
_entity.id
_entity.type
_entity.pdbx_description
1 polymer ?
#
loop_
_entity_poly.entity_id
_entity_poly.type
_entity_poly.pdbx_seq_one_letter_code
_entity_poly.pdbx_strand_id
1 'polypeptide(L)'
;VGFHTISMPRLKPAEGMSLEEFPNLIDDEMFKKLVAIIRIAVPFTGIIMSTRETAEMRREVLKYGVSQVSAGSSTGVGGYKEREEGKEVLQFKTADERTPLEVLKSILDDGYIPSYCTACYRKGRTGERFMRLAKSGQIQNVCEPNAMMTLLEFALDYGDKEILKKAEAVIETEAERIKRDDIKKLLKN
;
A
#
# COMPACT_ATOMS: atom_id res chain seq x y z
N VAL A 1 21.20 9.66 -4.77
CA VAL A 1 19.99 8.79 -4.65
C VAL A 1 18.77 9.72 -4.68
N GLY A 2 17.72 9.39 -5.43
CA GLY A 2 16.48 10.18 -5.47
C GLY A 2 15.57 9.91 -4.26
N PHE A 3 14.32 10.37 -4.34
CA PHE A 3 13.32 10.10 -3.31
C PHE A 3 12.96 8.60 -3.25
N HIS A 4 12.82 8.07 -2.04
CA HIS A 4 12.38 6.67 -1.84
C HIS A 4 10.89 6.50 -2.13
N THR A 5 10.10 7.50 -1.75
CA THR A 5 8.66 7.56 -2.00
C THR A 5 8.23 8.96 -2.42
N ILE A 6 7.13 9.03 -3.18
CA ILE A 6 6.36 10.24 -3.46
C ILE A 6 4.94 10.00 -2.95
N SER A 7 4.44 10.90 -2.12
CA SER A 7 3.05 10.89 -1.67
C SER A 7 2.21 11.80 -2.54
N MET A 8 1.00 11.36 -2.89
CA MET A 8 0.09 12.09 -3.78
C MET A 8 -1.21 12.50 -3.07
N PRO A 9 -1.18 13.27 -1.96
CA PRO A 9 -2.41 13.70 -1.30
C PRO A 9 -3.12 14.78 -2.11
N ARG A 10 -4.40 14.59 -2.45
CA ARG A 10 -5.25 15.71 -2.87
C ARG A 10 -5.71 16.53 -1.68
N LEU A 11 -5.97 17.81 -1.93
CA LEU A 11 -6.54 18.69 -0.93
C LEU A 11 -7.91 18.14 -0.50
N LYS A 12 -8.20 18.18 0.81
CA LYS A 12 -9.46 17.72 1.39
C LYS A 12 -9.98 18.81 2.33
N PRO A 13 -11.31 18.94 2.49
CA PRO A 13 -11.88 19.87 3.47
C PRO A 13 -11.38 19.53 4.88
N ALA A 14 -11.25 20.56 5.71
CA ALA A 14 -10.90 20.45 7.12
C ALA A 14 -11.68 21.50 7.91
N GLU A 15 -11.66 21.39 9.24
CA GLU A 15 -12.32 22.39 10.11
C GLU A 15 -11.75 23.79 9.84
N GLY A 16 -12.65 24.75 9.56
CA GLY A 16 -12.26 26.12 9.22
C GLY A 16 -11.70 26.33 7.82
N MET A 17 -11.72 25.33 6.93
CA MET A 17 -11.22 25.44 5.55
C MET A 17 -12.22 24.88 4.52
N SER A 18 -12.66 25.73 3.59
CA SER A 18 -13.41 25.34 2.39
C SER A 18 -12.47 25.07 1.21
N LEU A 19 -12.88 24.20 0.29
CA LEU A 19 -12.15 23.97 -0.96
C LEU A 19 -12.44 25.04 -2.03
N GLU A 20 -13.47 25.85 -1.87
CA GLU A 20 -13.92 26.86 -2.85
C GLU A 20 -12.86 27.93 -3.12
N GLU A 21 -11.98 28.20 -2.15
CA GLU A 21 -10.91 29.19 -2.25
C GLU A 21 -9.70 28.69 -3.07
N PHE A 22 -9.72 27.43 -3.52
CA PHE A 22 -8.59 26.80 -4.22
C PHE A 22 -8.93 26.57 -5.71
N PRO A 23 -8.48 27.44 -6.64
CA PRO A 23 -8.87 27.36 -8.05
C PRO A 23 -8.21 26.19 -8.81
N ASN A 24 -7.19 25.55 -8.23
CA ASN A 24 -6.38 24.52 -8.88
C ASN A 24 -6.63 23.11 -8.31
N LEU A 25 -7.88 22.80 -7.94
CA LEU A 25 -8.24 21.46 -7.52
C LEU A 25 -8.06 20.46 -8.66
N ILE A 26 -7.59 19.26 -8.31
CA ILE A 26 -7.29 18.20 -9.26
C ILE A 26 -8.46 17.22 -9.32
N ASP A 27 -9.09 17.13 -10.49
CA ASP A 27 -10.12 16.14 -10.76
C ASP A 27 -9.56 14.70 -10.83
N ASP A 28 -10.45 13.74 -10.90
CA ASP A 28 -10.11 12.31 -10.87
C ASP A 28 -9.31 11.87 -12.11
N GLU A 29 -9.61 12.39 -13.29
CA GLU A 29 -8.91 12.04 -14.53
C GLU A 29 -7.47 12.57 -14.53
N MET A 30 -7.29 13.83 -14.14
CA MET A 30 -5.97 14.43 -14.01
C MET A 30 -5.18 13.73 -12.91
N PHE A 31 -5.80 13.37 -11.80
CA PHE A 31 -5.11 12.65 -10.72
C PHE A 31 -4.57 11.29 -11.18
N LYS A 32 -5.40 10.48 -11.86
CA LYS A 32 -4.99 9.20 -12.46
C LYS A 32 -3.83 9.38 -13.45
N LYS A 33 -3.92 10.40 -14.30
CA LYS A 33 -2.87 10.76 -15.27
C LYS A 33 -1.55 11.10 -14.57
N LEU A 34 -1.59 11.91 -13.50
CA LEU A 34 -0.39 12.28 -12.74
C LEU A 34 0.27 11.07 -12.09
N VAL A 35 -0.51 10.15 -11.50
CA VAL A 35 0.02 8.90 -10.91
C VAL A 35 0.75 8.08 -11.98
N ALA A 36 0.14 7.90 -13.15
CA ALA A 36 0.75 7.16 -14.26
C ALA A 36 2.04 7.82 -14.77
N ILE A 37 2.03 9.15 -14.95
CA ILE A 37 3.22 9.91 -15.37
C ILE A 37 4.36 9.74 -14.35
N ILE A 38 4.09 9.86 -13.06
CA ILE A 38 5.10 9.72 -12.01
C ILE A 38 5.67 8.29 -12.00
N ARG A 39 4.83 7.27 -12.12
CA ARG A 39 5.28 5.86 -12.20
C ARG A 39 6.24 5.66 -13.38
N ILE A 40 5.98 6.27 -14.53
CA ILE A 40 6.86 6.17 -15.70
C ILE A 40 8.15 6.99 -15.50
N ALA A 41 8.05 8.21 -14.97
CA ALA A 41 9.18 9.12 -14.82
C ALA A 41 10.20 8.64 -13.78
N VAL A 42 9.73 8.03 -12.67
CA VAL A 42 10.58 7.56 -11.56
C VAL A 42 10.22 6.12 -11.16
N PRO A 43 10.54 5.12 -12.01
CA PRO A 43 10.00 3.76 -11.91
C PRO A 43 10.37 3.00 -10.64
N PHE A 44 11.47 3.39 -9.97
CA PHE A 44 11.94 2.75 -8.73
C PHE A 44 11.51 3.48 -7.46
N THR A 45 10.86 4.64 -7.58
CA THR A 45 10.32 5.39 -6.45
C THR A 45 8.93 4.83 -6.11
N GLY A 46 8.68 4.60 -4.83
CA GLY A 46 7.37 4.17 -4.35
C GLY A 46 6.35 5.31 -4.46
N ILE A 47 5.08 4.97 -4.66
CA ILE A 47 3.99 5.94 -4.65
C ILE A 47 3.05 5.58 -3.50
N ILE A 48 2.79 6.53 -2.62
CA ILE A 48 1.94 6.37 -1.43
C ILE A 48 0.55 6.96 -1.70
N MET A 49 -0.49 6.16 -1.46
CA MET A 49 -1.89 6.60 -1.47
C MET A 49 -2.50 6.52 -0.07
N SER A 50 -3.06 7.62 0.40
CA SER A 50 -3.68 7.71 1.73
C SER A 50 -5.19 7.44 1.68
N THR A 51 -5.81 7.31 2.84
CA THR A 51 -7.28 7.29 3.02
C THR A 51 -7.96 8.63 2.71
N ARG A 52 -7.25 9.64 2.18
CA ARG A 52 -7.85 10.83 1.58
C ARG A 52 -8.71 10.48 0.36
N GLU A 53 -8.35 9.40 -0.35
CA GLU A 53 -9.07 8.94 -1.54
C GLU A 53 -10.07 7.83 -1.21
N THR A 54 -11.13 7.75 -2.02
CA THR A 54 -12.17 6.73 -1.90
C THR A 54 -11.63 5.33 -2.19
N ALA A 55 -12.33 4.30 -1.71
CA ALA A 55 -11.99 2.91 -2.01
C ALA A 55 -11.87 2.63 -3.52
N GLU A 56 -12.78 3.20 -4.32
CA GLU A 56 -12.79 3.08 -5.78
C GLU A 56 -11.57 3.74 -6.43
N MET A 57 -11.31 5.00 -6.10
CA MET A 57 -10.14 5.71 -6.64
C MET A 57 -8.85 5.00 -6.27
N ARG A 58 -8.74 4.53 -5.02
CA ARG A 58 -7.59 3.76 -4.53
C ARG A 58 -7.39 2.46 -5.31
N ARG A 59 -8.47 1.72 -5.58
CA ARG A 59 -8.43 0.50 -6.41
C ARG A 59 -7.95 0.80 -7.83
N GLU A 60 -8.38 1.92 -8.38
CA GLU A 60 -8.01 2.32 -9.74
C GLU A 60 -6.53 2.72 -9.85
N VAL A 61 -6.03 3.57 -8.94
CA VAL A 61 -4.64 4.04 -8.96
C VAL A 61 -3.61 2.97 -8.58
N LEU A 62 -4.01 1.87 -7.93
CA LEU A 62 -3.16 0.69 -7.77
C LEU A 62 -2.71 0.13 -9.13
N LYS A 63 -3.59 0.12 -10.13
CA LYS A 63 -3.28 -0.32 -11.50
C LYS A 63 -2.25 0.60 -12.19
N TYR A 64 -2.20 1.87 -11.79
CA TYR A 64 -1.32 2.87 -12.40
C TYR A 64 0.03 3.03 -11.68
N GLY A 65 0.27 2.25 -10.63
CA GLY A 65 1.57 2.12 -10.00
C GLY A 65 1.66 2.67 -8.58
N VAL A 66 0.55 2.85 -7.86
CA VAL A 66 0.63 2.98 -6.40
C VAL A 66 1.26 1.72 -5.81
N SER A 67 2.21 1.89 -4.89
CA SER A 67 2.96 0.78 -4.29
C SER A 67 2.77 0.66 -2.78
N GLN A 68 2.18 1.67 -2.14
CA GLN A 68 1.93 1.70 -0.70
C GLN A 68 0.58 2.38 -0.44
N VAL A 69 -0.22 1.78 0.44
CA VAL A 69 -1.50 2.35 0.84
C VAL A 69 -1.67 2.29 2.35
N SER A 70 -2.33 3.29 2.95
CA SER A 70 -2.73 3.23 4.36
C SER A 70 -4.06 2.47 4.51
N ALA A 71 -4.27 1.78 5.64
CA ALA A 71 -5.51 1.05 5.91
C ALA A 71 -5.94 1.27 7.37
N GLY A 72 -7.25 1.40 7.61
CA GLY A 72 -7.79 1.66 8.95
C GLY A 72 -7.23 2.91 9.63
N SER A 73 -6.96 3.97 8.87
CA SER A 73 -6.31 5.18 9.41
C SER A 73 -7.22 5.95 10.37
N SER A 74 -6.67 6.43 11.48
CA SER A 74 -7.26 7.52 12.26
C SER A 74 -6.42 8.78 12.09
N THR A 75 -7.09 9.91 11.83
CA THR A 75 -6.46 11.20 11.49
C THR A 75 -6.61 12.24 12.61
N GLY A 76 -7.20 11.86 13.74
CA GLY A 76 -7.24 12.62 14.99
C GLY A 76 -6.09 12.26 15.93
N VAL A 77 -5.65 13.22 16.75
CA VAL A 77 -4.70 12.96 17.84
C VAL A 77 -5.40 12.07 18.88
N GLY A 78 -4.83 10.90 19.20
CA GLY A 78 -5.49 9.95 20.10
C GLY A 78 -6.63 9.14 19.46
N GLY A 79 -6.95 9.38 18.17
CA GLY A 79 -8.17 8.89 17.54
C GLY A 79 -8.23 7.39 17.22
N TYR A 80 -7.20 6.62 17.57
CA TYR A 80 -7.31 5.15 17.61
C TYR A 80 -7.99 4.66 18.90
N LYS A 81 -7.90 5.44 19.99
CA LYS A 81 -8.55 5.19 21.28
C LYS A 81 -9.84 5.98 21.42
N GLU A 82 -9.89 7.20 20.91
CA GLU A 82 -11.01 8.16 21.06
C GLU A 82 -12.11 8.00 19.99
N ARG A 83 -11.93 7.08 19.04
CA ARG A 83 -12.88 6.78 17.96
C ARG A 83 -14.28 6.41 18.46
N GLU A 84 -14.38 5.94 19.70
CA GLU A 84 -15.63 5.56 20.36
C GLU A 84 -16.36 6.75 21.01
N GLU A 85 -15.69 7.89 21.21
CA GLU A 85 -16.21 9.03 22.00
C GLU A 85 -16.65 10.24 21.15
N GLY A 86 -16.43 10.21 19.83
CA GLY A 86 -16.99 11.19 18.89
C GLY A 86 -16.44 12.62 19.00
N LYS A 87 -15.29 12.81 19.65
CA LYS A 87 -14.63 14.10 19.85
C LYS A 87 -13.25 14.11 19.19
N GLU A 88 -13.20 14.25 17.86
CA GLU A 88 -11.92 14.35 17.17
C GLU A 88 -11.86 15.60 16.28
N VAL A 89 -10.86 16.45 16.54
CA VAL A 89 -10.38 17.40 15.54
C VAL A 89 -9.51 16.62 14.56
N LEU A 90 -10.07 16.29 13.41
CA LEU A 90 -9.38 15.51 12.38
C LEU A 90 -8.48 16.41 11.53
N GLN A 91 -7.26 15.96 11.20
CA GLN A 91 -6.43 16.65 10.21
C GLN A 91 -7.12 16.72 8.83
N PHE A 92 -7.87 15.67 8.49
CA PHE A 92 -8.75 15.59 7.32
C PHE A 92 -9.75 14.45 7.52
N LYS A 93 -10.93 14.56 6.91
CA LYS A 93 -11.88 13.45 6.86
C LYS A 93 -11.38 12.35 5.92
N THR A 94 -11.32 11.12 6.41
CA THR A 94 -11.00 9.94 5.58
C THR A 94 -12.14 9.68 4.59
N ALA A 95 -11.81 9.42 3.34
CA ALA A 95 -12.76 9.02 2.30
C ALA A 95 -12.85 7.49 2.13
N ASP A 96 -11.90 6.74 2.72
CA ASP A 96 -11.96 5.29 2.84
C ASP A 96 -11.90 4.92 4.33
N GLU A 97 -13.07 4.56 4.86
CA GLU A 97 -13.31 4.26 6.27
C GLU A 97 -13.26 2.75 6.56
N ARG A 98 -12.98 1.92 5.54
CA ARG A 98 -12.88 0.47 5.67
C ARG A 98 -11.82 0.08 6.71
N THR A 99 -12.13 -0.97 7.45
CA THR A 99 -11.21 -1.62 8.37
C THR A 99 -10.00 -2.18 7.62
N PRO A 100 -8.87 -2.43 8.30
CA PRO A 100 -7.72 -3.09 7.68
C PRO A 100 -8.08 -4.42 7.01
N LEU A 101 -8.94 -5.22 7.62
CA LEU A 101 -9.37 -6.52 7.08
C LEU A 101 -10.15 -6.37 5.77
N GLU A 102 -11.08 -5.41 5.70
CA GLU A 102 -11.85 -5.14 4.47
C GLU A 102 -10.95 -4.64 3.33
N VAL A 103 -9.97 -3.77 3.63
CA VAL A 103 -8.99 -3.32 2.64
C VAL A 103 -8.15 -4.49 2.13
N LEU A 104 -7.67 -5.36 3.02
CA LEU A 104 -6.87 -6.54 2.64
C LEU A 104 -7.65 -7.52 1.78
N LYS A 105 -8.90 -7.84 2.15
CA LYS A 105 -9.78 -8.71 1.35
C LYS A 105 -9.98 -8.15 -0.06
N SER A 106 -10.26 -6.84 -0.17
CA SER A 106 -10.38 -6.16 -1.46
C SER A 106 -9.10 -6.24 -2.29
N ILE A 107 -7.93 -6.07 -1.69
CA ILE A 107 -6.63 -6.15 -2.42
C ILE A 107 -6.37 -7.58 -2.91
N LEU A 108 -6.69 -8.60 -2.09
CA LEU A 108 -6.57 -10.00 -2.46
C LEU A 108 -7.54 -10.39 -3.57
N ASP A 109 -8.79 -9.91 -3.52
CA ASP A 109 -9.80 -10.13 -4.56
C ASP A 109 -9.41 -9.53 -5.91
N ASP A 110 -8.60 -8.48 -5.88
CA ASP A 110 -8.06 -7.80 -7.05
C ASP A 110 -6.79 -8.49 -7.62
N GLY A 111 -6.33 -9.57 -6.98
CA GLY A 111 -5.16 -10.33 -7.41
C GLY A 111 -3.82 -9.73 -7.01
N TYR A 112 -3.81 -8.77 -6.07
CA TYR A 112 -2.57 -8.22 -5.50
C TYR A 112 -2.17 -8.96 -4.23
N ILE A 113 -0.88 -8.86 -3.86
CA ILE A 113 -0.33 -9.42 -2.63
C ILE A 113 -0.11 -8.28 -1.62
N PRO A 114 -0.93 -8.15 -0.55
CA PRO A 114 -0.61 -7.25 0.54
C PRO A 114 0.72 -7.61 1.20
N SER A 115 1.47 -6.63 1.68
CA SER A 115 2.75 -6.88 2.35
C SER A 115 3.00 -5.92 3.51
N TYR A 116 3.58 -6.47 4.57
CA TYR A 116 4.10 -5.73 5.73
C TYR A 116 5.63 -5.79 5.80
N CYS A 117 6.28 -6.02 4.65
CA CYS A 117 7.73 -6.22 4.57
C CYS A 117 8.51 -5.00 5.05
N THR A 118 9.43 -5.26 5.98
CA THR A 118 10.41 -4.29 6.50
C THR A 118 11.85 -4.82 6.37
N ALA A 119 12.07 -5.82 5.52
CA ALA A 119 13.33 -6.54 5.38
C ALA A 119 14.49 -5.68 4.83
N CYS A 120 14.19 -4.68 3.99
CA CYS A 120 15.22 -3.77 3.48
C CYS A 120 15.86 -2.96 4.61
N TYR A 121 15.06 -2.49 5.57
CA TYR A 121 15.54 -1.78 6.76
C TYR A 121 16.48 -2.67 7.59
N ARG A 122 16.01 -3.88 7.97
CA ARG A 122 16.81 -4.83 8.79
C ARG A 122 18.10 -5.28 8.14
N LYS A 123 18.14 -5.37 6.81
CA LYS A 123 19.33 -5.80 6.05
C LYS A 123 20.23 -4.61 5.62
N GLY A 124 19.97 -3.39 6.08
CA GLY A 124 20.77 -2.21 5.74
C GLY A 124 20.72 -1.87 4.24
N ARG A 125 19.65 -2.24 3.55
CA ARG A 125 19.38 -1.92 2.14
C ARG A 125 18.68 -0.57 2.08
N THR A 126 19.43 0.50 2.35
CA THR A 126 18.97 1.88 2.31
C THR A 126 19.75 2.68 1.27
N GLY A 127 19.17 3.79 0.79
CA GLY A 127 19.83 4.68 -0.17
C GLY A 127 20.27 3.96 -1.45
N GLU A 128 21.56 4.06 -1.77
CA GLU A 128 22.12 3.48 -3.01
C GLU A 128 22.06 1.95 -3.02
N ARG A 129 22.19 1.31 -1.85
CA ARG A 129 22.13 -0.16 -1.74
C ARG A 129 20.75 -0.69 -2.13
N PHE A 130 19.68 0.02 -1.75
CA PHE A 130 18.34 -0.30 -2.22
C PHE A 130 18.24 -0.13 -3.73
N MET A 131 18.67 1.01 -4.27
CA MET A 131 18.55 1.30 -5.70
C MET A 131 19.34 0.30 -6.55
N ARG A 132 20.48 -0.20 -6.07
CA ARG A 132 21.26 -1.25 -6.74
C ARG A 132 20.47 -2.55 -6.86
N LEU A 133 19.81 -2.98 -5.77
CA LEU A 133 18.94 -4.17 -5.79
C LEU A 133 17.71 -3.93 -6.68
N ALA A 134 17.08 -2.76 -6.58
CA ALA A 134 15.90 -2.45 -7.36
C ALA A 134 16.19 -2.47 -8.87
N LYS A 135 17.37 -1.99 -9.28
CA LYS A 135 17.81 -1.96 -10.68
C LYS A 135 18.46 -3.24 -11.18
N SER A 136 18.72 -4.24 -10.31
CA SER A 136 19.47 -5.44 -10.70
C SER A 136 18.63 -6.51 -11.41
N GLY A 137 17.31 -6.32 -11.52
CA GLY A 137 16.39 -7.35 -12.01
C GLY A 137 16.26 -8.56 -11.05
N GLN A 138 16.67 -8.41 -9.80
CA GLN A 138 16.57 -9.45 -8.75
C GLN A 138 15.61 -9.05 -7.63
N ILE A 139 14.92 -7.91 -7.75
CA ILE A 139 14.05 -7.39 -6.69
C ILE A 139 12.88 -8.34 -6.39
N GLN A 140 12.31 -8.98 -7.40
CA GLN A 140 11.22 -9.96 -7.27
C GLN A 140 11.65 -11.17 -6.43
N ASN A 141 12.89 -11.64 -6.60
CA ASN A 141 13.47 -12.73 -5.80
C ASN A 141 13.68 -12.35 -4.32
N VAL A 142 13.32 -11.12 -3.92
CA VAL A 142 13.39 -10.68 -2.54
C VAL A 142 12.05 -10.14 -2.05
N CYS A 143 11.42 -9.23 -2.79
CA CYS A 143 10.20 -8.58 -2.37
C CYS A 143 8.99 -9.53 -2.38
N GLU A 144 8.88 -10.39 -3.39
CA GLU A 144 7.73 -11.28 -3.55
C GLU A 144 7.68 -12.39 -2.47
N PRO A 145 8.78 -13.11 -2.16
CA PRO A 145 8.82 -14.01 -1.01
C PRO A 145 8.52 -13.29 0.32
N ASN A 146 9.09 -12.10 0.53
CA ASN A 146 8.80 -11.35 1.76
C ASN A 146 7.33 -10.91 1.84
N ALA A 147 6.71 -10.55 0.71
CA ALA A 147 5.30 -10.20 0.67
C ALA A 147 4.43 -11.37 1.11
N MET A 148 4.64 -12.55 0.52
CA MET A 148 3.93 -13.78 0.87
C MET A 148 4.12 -14.16 2.34
N MET A 149 5.36 -14.12 2.86
CA MET A 149 5.62 -14.45 4.27
C MET A 149 4.91 -13.48 5.22
N THR A 150 5.02 -12.17 4.97
CA THR A 150 4.36 -11.19 5.85
C THR A 150 2.84 -11.18 5.73
N LEU A 151 2.30 -11.59 4.59
CA LEU A 151 0.87 -11.79 4.41
C LEU A 151 0.39 -13.00 5.23
N LEU A 152 1.14 -14.11 5.21
CA LEU A 152 0.83 -15.30 6.00
C LEU A 152 0.91 -15.01 7.50
N GLU A 153 1.97 -14.33 7.95
CA GLU A 153 2.10 -13.86 9.34
C GLU A 153 0.87 -13.05 9.76
N PHE A 154 0.49 -12.05 8.96
CA PHE A 154 -0.70 -11.26 9.24
C PHE A 154 -1.97 -12.11 9.29
N ALA A 155 -2.14 -13.03 8.34
CA ALA A 155 -3.32 -13.86 8.24
C ALA A 155 -3.49 -14.80 9.44
N LEU A 156 -2.38 -15.31 9.99
CA LEU A 156 -2.36 -16.18 11.18
C LEU A 156 -2.58 -15.40 12.47
N ASP A 157 -1.95 -14.23 12.61
CA ASP A 157 -1.94 -13.47 13.87
C ASP A 157 -3.17 -12.56 14.03
N TYR A 158 -3.67 -11.99 12.93
CA TYR A 158 -4.69 -10.94 12.93
C TYR A 158 -5.82 -11.16 11.91
N GLY A 159 -5.66 -12.12 11.00
CA GLY A 159 -6.64 -12.42 9.96
C GLY A 159 -7.85 -13.19 10.48
N ASP A 160 -8.94 -13.14 9.71
CA ASP A 160 -10.04 -14.08 9.86
C ASP A 160 -9.88 -15.29 8.94
N LYS A 161 -10.79 -16.27 9.07
CA LYS A 161 -10.76 -17.50 8.24
C LYS A 161 -10.80 -17.19 6.73
N GLU A 162 -11.42 -16.09 6.35
CA GLU A 162 -11.53 -15.70 4.94
C GLU A 162 -10.18 -15.17 4.42
N ILE A 163 -9.51 -14.28 5.16
CA ILE A 163 -8.18 -13.79 4.81
C ILE A 163 -7.18 -14.94 4.76
N LEU A 164 -7.20 -15.85 5.75
CA LEU A 164 -6.29 -16.99 5.76
C LEU A 164 -6.44 -17.84 4.49
N LYS A 165 -7.68 -18.19 4.12
CA LYS A 165 -7.95 -18.96 2.90
C LYS A 165 -7.48 -18.23 1.63
N LYS A 166 -7.73 -16.92 1.52
CA LYS A 166 -7.29 -16.12 0.37
C LYS A 166 -5.77 -16.00 0.32
N ALA A 167 -5.12 -15.81 1.46
CA ALA A 167 -3.66 -15.73 1.57
C ALA A 167 -3.01 -17.04 1.14
N GLU A 168 -3.46 -18.18 1.67
CA GLU A 168 -2.95 -19.51 1.27
C GLU A 168 -3.08 -19.74 -0.24
N ALA A 169 -4.24 -19.44 -0.83
CA ALA A 169 -4.48 -19.61 -2.26
C ALA A 169 -3.57 -18.72 -3.14
N VAL A 170 -3.37 -17.46 -2.74
CA VAL A 170 -2.46 -16.54 -3.45
C VAL A 170 -1.00 -17.00 -3.29
N ILE A 171 -0.58 -17.40 -2.09
CA ILE A 171 0.78 -17.87 -1.83
C ILE A 171 1.09 -19.12 -2.64
N GLU A 172 0.17 -20.10 -2.68
CA GLU A 172 0.34 -21.32 -3.48
C GLU A 172 0.52 -20.97 -4.96
N THR A 173 -0.34 -20.10 -5.50
CA THR A 173 -0.30 -19.69 -6.91
C THR A 173 0.98 -18.92 -7.27
N GLU A 174 1.37 -17.94 -6.45
CA GLU A 174 2.52 -17.07 -6.75
C GLU A 174 3.86 -17.76 -6.45
N ALA A 175 3.93 -18.63 -5.44
CA ALA A 175 5.11 -19.45 -5.18
C ALA A 175 5.44 -20.37 -6.37
N GLU A 176 4.44 -20.86 -7.11
CA GLU A 176 4.68 -21.64 -8.33
C GLU A 176 5.37 -20.84 -9.44
N ARG A 177 5.12 -19.53 -9.51
CA ARG A 177 5.64 -18.61 -10.53
C ARG A 177 7.08 -18.18 -10.27
N ILE A 178 7.61 -18.42 -9.08
CA ILE A 178 9.01 -18.13 -8.76
C ILE A 178 9.93 -19.03 -9.59
N LYS A 179 10.78 -18.41 -10.40
CA LYS A 179 11.73 -19.10 -11.29
C LYS A 179 12.95 -19.68 -10.56
N ARG A 180 13.27 -19.16 -9.38
CA ARG A 180 14.41 -19.60 -8.57
C ARG A 180 14.01 -20.75 -7.65
N ASP A 181 14.47 -21.95 -7.98
CA ASP A 181 14.12 -23.18 -7.24
C ASP A 181 14.48 -23.13 -5.76
N ASP A 182 15.60 -22.49 -5.40
CA ASP A 182 16.02 -22.38 -4.01
C ASP A 182 15.05 -21.52 -3.18
N ILE A 183 14.55 -20.43 -3.76
CA ILE A 183 13.55 -19.55 -3.13
C ILE A 183 12.18 -20.23 -3.10
N LYS A 184 11.80 -20.89 -4.21
CA LYS A 184 10.54 -21.63 -4.31
C LYS A 184 10.44 -22.73 -3.26
N LYS A 185 11.53 -23.48 -3.03
CA LYS A 185 11.59 -24.50 -1.97
C LYS A 185 11.48 -23.88 -0.58
N LEU A 186 12.09 -22.71 -0.35
CA LEU A 186 12.02 -22.03 0.95
C LEU A 186 10.58 -21.65 1.33
N LEU A 187 9.73 -21.30 0.37
CA LEU A 187 8.34 -20.89 0.62
C LEU A 187 7.36 -22.07 0.79
N LYS A 188 7.74 -23.27 0.33
CA LYS A 188 6.89 -24.46 0.35
C LYS A 188 7.16 -25.42 1.51
N ASN A 189 8.29 -25.21 2.20
CA ASN A 189 8.68 -25.99 3.38
C ASN A 189 8.16 -25.30 4.64
#